data_AF-A0A6N2K924-F1
#
_entry.id   AF-A0A6N2K924-F1
#
_cell.length_a   1.000
_cell.length_b   1.000
_cell.length_c   1.000
_cell.angle_alpha   90.00
_cell.angle_beta   90.00
_cell.angle_gamma   90.00
#
_symmetry.space_group_name_H-M   'P 1'
#
loop_
_entity.id
_entity.type
_entity.pdbx_description
1 polymer ?
#
loop_
_entity_poly.entity_id
_entity_poly.type
_entity_poly.pdbx_seq_one_letter_code
_entity_poly.pdbx_strand_id
1 'polypeptide(L)'
;MADVWSCGVTLYVMLVGAYPFEDQDDPRNFRKTIQKIMAVQYKIPDHVHVSQACRHLLSRIFIAKPSRNFTLRNQKPLMVLKELAKGTD
;
A
#
# COMPACT_ATOMS: atom_id res chain seq x y z
N MET A 1 11.09 2.92 -9.37
CA MET A 1 9.70 2.38 -9.38
C MET A 1 9.09 2.32 -7.98
N ALA A 2 9.90 2.22 -6.91
CA ALA A 2 9.40 2.36 -5.55
C ALA A 2 8.80 3.75 -5.29
N ASP A 3 9.35 4.80 -5.92
CA ASP A 3 8.94 6.20 -5.74
C ASP A 3 7.48 6.43 -6.14
N VAL A 4 7.08 5.94 -7.33
CA VAL A 4 5.70 6.06 -7.83
C VAL A 4 4.72 5.27 -6.96
N TRP A 5 5.13 4.10 -6.48
CA TRP A 5 4.31 3.26 -5.63
C TRP A 5 4.10 3.88 -4.24
N SER A 6 5.17 4.42 -3.64
CA SER A 6 5.12 5.20 -2.40
C SER A 6 4.23 6.44 -2.56
N CYS A 7 4.36 7.18 -3.67
CA CYS A 7 3.47 8.31 -3.97
C CYS A 7 2.00 7.87 -4.07
N GLY A 8 1.72 6.71 -4.66
CA GLY A 8 0.36 6.15 -4.71
C GLY A 8 -0.20 5.80 -3.34
N VAL A 9 0.61 5.19 -2.47
CA VAL A 9 0.22 4.90 -1.08
C VAL A 9 -0.05 6.19 -0.31
N THR A 10 0.85 7.18 -0.38
CA THR A 10 0.66 8.48 0.27
C THR A 10 -0.60 9.19 -0.23
N LEU A 11 -0.83 9.20 -1.56
CA LEU A 11 -2.02 9.78 -2.15
C LEU A 11 -3.29 9.09 -1.65
N TYR A 12 -3.28 7.75 -1.57
CA TYR A 12 -4.40 6.99 -1.03
C TYR A 12 -4.69 7.35 0.43
N VAL A 13 -3.65 7.43 1.27
CA VAL A 13 -3.79 7.81 2.69
C VAL A 13 -4.34 9.23 2.82
N MET A 14 -3.92 10.17 1.97
CA MET A 14 -4.46 11.53 1.98
C MET A 14 -5.95 11.58 1.57
N LEU A 15 -6.40 10.68 0.69
CA LEU A 15 -7.78 10.64 0.21
C LEU A 15 -8.72 9.89 1.16
N VAL A 16 -8.26 8.76 1.72
CA VAL A 16 -9.09 7.82 2.49
C VAL A 16 -8.83 7.92 3.99
N GLY A 17 -7.69 8.47 4.41
CA GLY A 17 -7.27 8.53 5.81
C GLY A 17 -6.77 7.20 6.39
N ALA A 18 -6.66 6.16 5.55
CA ALA A 18 -6.24 4.82 5.94
C ALA A 18 -5.30 4.21 4.90
N TYR A 19 -4.52 3.20 5.29
CA TYR A 19 -3.61 2.52 4.37
C TYR A 19 -4.35 1.57 3.42
N PRO A 20 -4.02 1.55 2.12
CA PRO A 20 -4.77 0.78 1.11
C PRO A 20 -4.74 -0.74 1.31
N PHE A 21 -3.69 -1.25 1.98
CA PHE A 21 -3.46 -2.69 2.16
C PHE A 21 -3.50 -3.12 3.63
N GLU A 22 -3.72 -2.19 4.55
CA GLU A 22 -3.81 -2.52 5.98
C GLU A 22 -5.13 -3.23 6.27
N ASP A 23 -5.11 -4.08 7.28
CA ASP A 23 -6.32 -4.74 7.76
C ASP A 23 -6.95 -3.90 8.87
N GLN A 24 -8.21 -3.50 8.70
CA GLN A 24 -8.90 -2.67 9.69
C GLN A 24 -9.18 -3.44 10.98
N ASP A 25 -9.37 -4.76 10.90
CA ASP A 25 -9.62 -5.61 12.07
C ASP A 25 -8.32 -6.01 12.78
N ASP A 26 -7.20 -6.10 12.05
CA ASP A 26 -5.91 -6.54 12.58
C ASP A 26 -4.72 -5.78 11.96
N PRO A 27 -4.52 -4.49 12.31
CA PRO A 27 -3.51 -3.63 11.69
C PRO A 27 -2.07 -4.08 12.00
N ARG A 28 -1.86 -4.91 13.03
CA ARG A 28 -0.55 -5.47 13.38
C ARG A 28 -0.16 -6.68 12.53
N ASN A 29 -1.07 -7.17 11.68
CA ASN A 29 -0.85 -8.36 10.89
C ASN A 29 -0.18 -8.05 9.55
N PHE A 30 1.13 -7.79 9.62
CA PHE A 30 1.95 -7.50 8.45
C PHE A 30 1.88 -8.61 7.38
N ARG A 31 1.63 -9.87 7.76
CA ARG A 31 1.49 -10.97 6.80
C ARG A 31 0.27 -10.76 5.88
N LYS A 32 -0.88 -10.38 6.44
CA LYS A 32 -2.08 -10.05 5.65
C LYS A 32 -1.84 -8.83 4.77
N THR A 33 -1.20 -7.79 5.31
CA THR A 33 -0.84 -6.59 4.53
C THR A 33 0.04 -6.95 3.33
N ILE A 34 1.09 -7.76 3.54
CA ILE A 34 1.98 -8.22 2.46
C ILE A 34 1.19 -9.04 1.42
N GLN A 35 0.30 -9.94 1.85
CA GLN A 35 -0.55 -10.70 0.92
C GLN A 35 -1.46 -9.78 0.08
N LYS A 36 -2.09 -8.78 0.70
CA LYS A 36 -2.91 -7.79 -0.01
C LYS A 36 -2.08 -6.95 -1.00
N ILE A 37 -0.86 -6.58 -0.62
CA ILE A 37 0.09 -5.89 -1.52
C ILE A 37 0.43 -6.78 -2.72
N MET A 38 0.78 -8.04 -2.49
CA MET A 38 1.12 -8.99 -3.57
C MET A 38 -0.07 -9.27 -4.50
N ALA A 39 -1.29 -9.29 -3.95
CA ALA A 39 -2.52 -9.45 -4.71
C ALA A 39 -3.06 -8.12 -5.29
N VAL A 40 -2.42 -6.99 -4.99
CA VAL A 40 -2.87 -5.63 -5.35
C VAL A 40 -4.34 -5.39 -4.95
N GLN A 41 -4.71 -5.90 -3.77
CA GLN A 41 -6.06 -5.81 -3.23
C GLN A 41 -6.19 -4.58 -2.32
N TYR A 42 -6.80 -3.52 -2.84
CA TYR A 42 -7.19 -2.34 -2.08
C TYR A 42 -8.68 -2.02 -2.36
N LYS A 43 -9.34 -1.32 -1.43
CA LYS A 43 -10.75 -0.93 -1.57
C LYS A 43 -10.95 0.50 -1.10
N ILE A 44 -11.41 1.37 -2.00
CA ILE A 44 -11.85 2.71 -1.65
C ILE A 44 -13.25 2.60 -1.04
N PRO A 45 -13.47 3.02 0.21
CA PRO A 45 -14.79 2.96 0.83
C PRO A 45 -15.81 3.84 0.11
N ASP A 46 -17.08 3.45 0.10
CA ASP A 46 -18.16 4.18 -0.59
C ASP A 46 -18.41 5.58 -0.02
N HIS A 47 -18.05 5.82 1.25
CA HIS A 47 -18.15 7.14 1.88
C HIS A 47 -17.12 8.14 1.33
N VAL A 48 -16.07 7.67 0.64
CA VAL A 48 -15.04 8.53 0.06
C VAL A 48 -15.39 8.84 -1.39
N HIS A 49 -15.74 10.10 -1.66
CA HIS A 49 -16.00 10.57 -3.01
C HIS A 49 -14.68 10.86 -3.75
N VAL A 50 -14.17 9.85 -4.46
CA VAL A 50 -12.98 9.99 -5.31
C VAL A 50 -13.38 10.08 -6.78
N SER A 51 -12.81 11.01 -7.54
CA SER A 51 -13.07 11.13 -8.99
C SER A 51 -12.66 9.87 -9.75
N GLN A 52 -13.33 9.57 -10.86
CA GLN A 52 -13.00 8.41 -11.68
C GLN A 52 -11.55 8.47 -12.21
N ALA A 53 -11.07 9.68 -12.53
CA ALA A 53 -9.69 9.91 -12.96
C ALA A 53 -8.68 9.51 -11.87
N CYS A 54 -8.94 9.87 -10.60
CA CYS A 54 -8.10 9.48 -9.47
C CYS A 54 -8.12 7.96 -9.23
N ARG A 55 -9.28 7.29 -9.35
CA ARG A 55 -9.38 5.82 -9.25
C ARG A 55 -8.56 5.14 -10.33
N HIS A 56 -8.66 5.63 -11.57
CA HIS A 56 -7.84 5.12 -12.69
C HIS A 56 -6.35 5.35 -12.45
N LEU A 57 -5.96 6.52 -11.94
CA LEU A 57 -4.56 6.81 -11.63
C LEU A 57 -4.01 5.86 -10.56
N LEU A 58 -4.72 5.69 -9.44
CA LEU A 58 -4.35 4.75 -8.37
C LEU A 58 -4.26 3.31 -8.89
N SER A 59 -5.23 2.89 -9.69
CA SER A 59 -5.22 1.57 -10.34
C SER A 59 -3.96 1.39 -11.20
N ARG A 60 -3.57 2.39 -12.01
CA ARG A 60 -2.36 2.32 -12.84
C ARG A 60 -1.07 2.31 -12.02
N ILE A 61 -1.02 3.06 -10.92
CA ILE A 61 0.13 3.08 -10.00
C ILE A 61 0.31 1.72 -9.33
N PHE A 62 -0.78 1.11 -8.85
CA PHE A 62 -0.73 -0.18 -8.13
C PHE A 62 -0.67 -1.41 -9.07
N ILE A 63 -1.10 -1.30 -10.33
CA ILE A 63 -1.01 -2.36 -11.36
C ILE A 63 0.39 -2.46 -11.97
N ALA A 64 1.24 -1.43 -11.84
CA ALA A 64 2.60 -1.45 -12.35
C ALA A 64 3.33 -2.68 -11.80
N LYS A 65 3.35 -3.75 -12.61
CA LYS A 65 3.86 -5.06 -12.22
C LYS A 65 5.22 -4.83 -11.58
N PRO A 66 5.50 -5.40 -10.40
CA PRO A 66 6.87 -5.62 -10.00
C PRO A 66 7.43 -6.64 -11.01
N SER A 67 7.86 -6.13 -12.18
CA SER A 67 8.39 -6.90 -13.30
C SER A 67 9.80 -7.35 -12.93
N ARG A 68 9.82 -8.26 -11.97
CA ARG A 68 10.79 -9.30 -11.69
C ARG A 68 10.53 -9.71 -10.25
N ASN A 69 10.03 -10.93 -10.10
CA ASN A 69 10.64 -11.94 -9.24
C ASN A 69 11.89 -11.40 -8.51
N PHE A 70 11.68 -10.70 -7.41
CA PHE A 70 12.74 -10.47 -6.45
C PHE A 70 12.81 -11.76 -5.65
N THR A 71 13.60 -12.71 -6.16
CA THR A 71 14.09 -13.86 -5.41
C THR A 71 14.31 -13.44 -3.96
N LEU A 72 13.71 -14.18 -3.03
CA LEU A 72 13.74 -14.06 -1.56
C LEU A 72 15.15 -13.81 -0.96
N ARG A 73 15.78 -12.67 -1.26
CA ARG A 73 17.14 -12.35 -0.80
C ARG A 73 17.37 -10.84 -0.82
N ASN A 74 16.90 -10.15 0.21
CA ASN A 74 17.35 -8.80 0.60
C ASN A 74 16.89 -7.56 -0.18
N GLN A 75 15.60 -7.41 -0.50
CA GLN A 75 15.02 -6.06 -0.69
C GLN A 75 13.91 -5.81 0.31
N LYS A 76 14.40 -5.42 1.48
CA LYS A 76 13.74 -4.66 2.55
C LYS A 76 12.56 -3.81 2.04
N PRO A 77 11.30 -4.21 2.26
CA PRO A 77 10.17 -3.27 2.39
C PRO A 77 10.26 -2.51 3.74
N LEU A 78 11.48 -2.11 4.13
CA LEU A 78 11.84 -1.74 5.51
C LEU A 78 11.63 -0.24 5.80
N MET A 79 11.26 0.59 4.81
CA MET A 79 10.94 1.99 5.12
C MET A 79 9.61 2.10 5.88
N VAL A 80 8.58 1.33 5.52
CA VAL A 80 7.29 1.36 6.24
C VAL A 80 7.38 0.64 7.60
N LEU A 81 8.14 -0.46 7.67
CA LEU A 81 8.31 -1.22 8.91
C LEU A 81 9.21 -0.54 9.96
N LYS A 82 10.20 0.28 9.55
CA LYS A 82 11.04 1.02 10.50
C LYS A 82 10.28 2.13 11.22
N GLU A 83 9.38 2.81 10.52
CA GLU A 83 8.56 3.88 11.13
C GLU A 83 7.54 3.28 12.10
N LEU A 84 6.95 2.12 11.79
CA LEU A 84 6.04 1.42 12.69
C LEU A 84 6.72 0.80 13.92
N ALA A 85 8.03 0.51 13.86
CA ALA A 85 8.79 -0.04 14.98
C ALA A 85 9.41 1.02 15.91
N LYS A 86 9.28 2.32 15.60
CA LYS A 86 9.83 3.42 16.40
C LYS A 86 8.86 4.07 17.38
N GLY A 87 7.64 3.55 17.51
CA GLY A 87 6.59 4.09 18.39
C GLY A 87 6.46 3.41 19.76
N THR A 88 7.50 2.74 20.27
CA THR A 88 7.49 2.21 21.64
C THR A 88 8.86 2.35 22.28
N ASP A 89 9.23 3.60 22.56
CA ASP A 89 9.91 4.05 23.79
C ASP A 89 9.70 5.57 23.90
#